data_AF-A0A955SB06-F1
#
_entry.id   AF-A0A955SB06-F1
#
_cell.length_a   1.000
_cell.length_b   1.000
_cell.length_c   1.000
_cell.angle_alpha   90.00
_cell.angle_beta   90.00
_cell.angle_gamma   90.00
#
_symmetry.space_group_name_H-M   'P 1'
#
loop_
_entity.id
_entity.type
_entity.pdbx_description
1 polymer ?
#
loop_
_entity_poly.entity_id
_entity_poly.type
_entity_poly.pdbx_seq_one_letter_code
_entity_poly.pdbx_strand_id
1 'polypeptide(L)'
;MTEPAPRFRNCAPFFSLALAPLFAVLLGSAFNIWYNVTRIQPLLTPDQHEKFIGGILWYNLIAYPPLIACWLWLVFSLSKPYCCLREEMNQSLTVDEMERLRRRVLNLPWYGTSICGFGWLACAPALCFALRLSEDPVAPMIDFQIVISILIAALITTTHAFYIVEILTQKFLYPVFFKDSKPYETEGGIILSLRGHGILWTLSIGFCPIVSLLLLEYAGYGEQSFAFKAAVGGLGIAFGLGSAFLLSKLVVDPIHKLRDAARAVASGDLDTRIDLLRADEFGPLIDEFNHMVSEVKEKQRLQETFGPHVGVSDFGTRPRTRGRTPCGLGHVLRYPQLHRAILCHGAG
;
A
#
# COMPACT_ATOMS: atom_id res chain seq x y z
N MET A 1 8.40 6.36 -38.93
CA MET A 1 7.38 5.29 -38.95
C MET A 1 7.81 4.24 -37.94
N THR A 2 7.36 4.39 -36.69
CA THR A 2 7.62 3.40 -35.62
C THR A 2 6.61 2.27 -35.78
N GLU A 3 7.08 1.03 -35.91
CA GLU A 3 6.22 -0.15 -35.95
C GLU A 3 5.24 -0.16 -34.76
N PRO A 4 3.97 -0.53 -34.96
CA PRO A 4 3.04 -0.72 -33.85
C PRO A 4 3.57 -1.87 -32.98
N ALA A 5 3.88 -1.55 -31.72
CA ALA A 5 4.33 -2.55 -30.76
C ALA A 5 3.33 -3.72 -30.70
N PRO A 6 3.81 -4.97 -30.61
CA PRO A 6 2.93 -6.14 -30.64
C PRO A 6 1.90 -6.06 -29.50
N ARG A 7 0.63 -6.32 -29.82
CA ARG A 7 -0.55 -6.29 -28.92
C ARG A 7 -0.32 -6.96 -27.55
N PHE A 8 0.58 -7.96 -27.50
CA PHE A 8 1.01 -8.65 -26.28
C PHE A 8 1.66 -7.74 -25.22
N ARG A 9 2.37 -6.67 -25.62
CA ARG A 9 3.00 -5.71 -24.70
C ARG A 9 1.98 -4.83 -23.98
N ASN A 10 0.74 -4.76 -24.47
CA ASN A 10 -0.33 -3.97 -23.86
C ASN A 10 -1.08 -4.72 -22.74
N CYS A 11 -1.01 -6.06 -22.70
CA CYS A 11 -1.68 -6.88 -21.69
C CYS A 11 -0.79 -7.31 -20.52
N ALA A 12 0.54 -7.16 -20.62
CA ALA A 12 1.48 -7.59 -19.59
C ALA A 12 1.16 -7.06 -18.16
N PRO A 13 0.74 -5.79 -17.99
CA PRO A 13 0.32 -5.29 -16.67
C PRO A 13 -0.81 -6.10 -16.04
N PHE A 14 -1.81 -6.49 -16.83
CA PHE A 14 -2.99 -7.21 -16.36
C PHE A 14 -2.66 -8.64 -15.96
N PHE A 15 -1.72 -9.31 -16.64
CA PHE A 15 -1.25 -10.61 -16.19
C PHE A 15 -0.50 -10.52 -14.86
N SER A 16 0.35 -9.50 -14.68
CA SER A 16 1.03 -9.27 -13.40
C SER A 16 0.04 -8.98 -12.26
N LEU A 17 -0.98 -8.14 -12.51
CA LEU A 17 -2.06 -7.87 -11.57
C LEU A 17 -2.92 -9.09 -11.28
N ALA A 18 -3.29 -9.87 -12.30
CA ALA A 18 -4.08 -11.09 -12.14
C ALA A 18 -3.38 -12.13 -11.26
N LEU A 19 -2.06 -12.28 -11.44
CA LEU A 19 -1.23 -13.19 -10.65
C LEU A 19 -0.78 -12.60 -9.29
N ALA A 20 -1.06 -11.32 -9.02
CA ALA A 20 -0.57 -10.63 -7.82
C ALA A 20 -0.93 -11.34 -6.51
N PRO A 21 -2.18 -11.81 -6.29
CA PRO A 21 -2.53 -12.48 -5.04
C PRO A 21 -1.93 -13.88 -4.92
N LEU A 22 -1.46 -14.50 -6.01
CA LEU A 22 -1.01 -15.89 -6.02
C LEU A 22 0.13 -16.13 -5.04
N PHE A 23 1.13 -15.25 -5.02
CA PHE A 23 2.24 -15.36 -4.07
C PHE A 23 1.75 -15.33 -2.61
N ALA A 24 0.83 -14.41 -2.30
CA ALA A 24 0.28 -14.26 -0.97
C ALA A 24 -0.56 -15.48 -0.55
N VAL A 25 -1.38 -16.01 -1.46
CA VAL A 25 -2.19 -17.22 -1.24
C VAL A 25 -1.28 -18.43 -1.02
N LEU A 26 -0.26 -18.62 -1.86
CA LEU A 26 0.71 -19.71 -1.69
C LEU A 26 1.41 -19.65 -0.34
N LEU A 27 1.75 -18.45 0.13
CA LEU A 27 2.40 -18.25 1.43
C LEU A 27 1.48 -18.63 2.59
N GLY A 28 0.22 -18.17 2.57
CA GLY A 28 -0.78 -18.55 3.57
C GLY A 28 -1.12 -20.04 3.54
N SER A 29 -1.26 -20.64 2.35
CA SER A 29 -1.51 -22.06 2.16
C SER A 29 -0.34 -22.92 2.63
N ALA A 30 0.91 -22.51 2.35
CA ALA A 30 2.09 -23.22 2.83
C ALA A 30 2.10 -23.30 4.36
N PHE A 31 1.84 -22.18 5.04
CA PHE A 31 1.70 -22.16 6.49
C PHE A 31 0.55 -23.06 6.98
N ASN A 32 -0.65 -22.91 6.41
CA ASN A 32 -1.83 -23.63 6.90
C ASN A 32 -1.73 -25.14 6.68
N ILE A 33 -1.27 -25.58 5.50
CA ILE A 33 -1.03 -27.00 5.19
C ILE A 33 0.01 -27.56 6.16
N TRP A 34 1.12 -26.84 6.34
CA TRP A 34 2.17 -27.26 7.24
C TRP A 34 1.67 -27.40 8.68
N TYR A 35 0.92 -26.44 9.20
CA TYR A 35 0.32 -26.51 10.53
C TYR A 35 -0.67 -27.68 10.64
N ASN A 36 -1.54 -27.87 9.64
CA ASN A 36 -2.53 -28.94 9.66
C ASN A 36 -1.88 -30.33 9.65
N VAL A 37 -0.90 -30.58 8.78
CA VAL A 37 -0.20 -31.87 8.70
C VAL A 37 0.54 -32.18 10.00
N THR A 38 1.09 -31.17 10.65
CA THR A 38 2.02 -31.38 11.76
C THR A 38 1.33 -31.29 13.13
N ARG A 39 0.21 -30.58 13.24
CA ARG A 39 -0.51 -30.34 14.49
C ARG A 39 -1.93 -30.89 14.52
N ILE A 40 -2.71 -30.72 13.45
CA ILE A 40 -4.11 -31.15 13.42
C ILE A 40 -4.21 -32.65 13.10
N GLN A 41 -3.56 -33.09 12.03
CA GLN A 41 -3.66 -34.47 11.53
C GLN A 41 -3.34 -35.55 12.58
N PRO A 42 -2.31 -35.39 13.45
CA PRO A 42 -2.04 -36.38 14.50
C PRO A 42 -3.11 -36.49 15.59
N LEU A 43 -4.01 -35.49 15.70
CA LEU A 43 -5.10 -35.45 16.67
C LEU A 43 -6.40 -36.05 16.13
N LEU A 44 -6.48 -36.31 14.82
CA LEU A 44 -7.69 -36.81 14.16
C LEU A 44 -7.74 -38.34 14.18
N THR A 45 -8.94 -38.88 14.36
CA THR A 45 -9.20 -40.30 14.06
C THR A 45 -9.11 -40.57 12.55
N PRO A 46 -8.96 -41.82 12.10
CA PRO A 46 -8.92 -42.13 10.68
C PRO A 46 -10.14 -41.62 9.90
N ASP A 47 -11.35 -41.74 10.45
CA ASP A 47 -12.58 -41.22 9.83
C ASP A 47 -12.59 -39.69 9.79
N GLN A 48 -12.25 -39.02 10.90
CA GLN A 48 -12.11 -37.56 10.93
C GLN A 48 -11.09 -37.04 9.92
N HIS A 49 -9.96 -37.72 9.77
CA HIS A 49 -8.94 -37.35 8.80
C HIS A 49 -9.45 -37.47 7.36
N GLU A 50 -10.20 -38.53 7.04
CA GLU A 50 -10.84 -38.67 5.72
C GLU A 50 -11.84 -37.53 5.45
N LYS A 51 -12.71 -37.21 6.42
CA LYS A 51 -13.66 -36.09 6.28
C LYS A 51 -12.95 -34.75 6.17
N PHE A 52 -11.86 -34.55 6.90
CA PHE A 52 -11.07 -33.32 6.86
C PHE A 52 -10.42 -33.10 5.50
N ILE A 53 -9.74 -34.12 4.95
CA ILE A 53 -9.15 -34.05 3.61
C ILE A 53 -10.22 -33.85 2.54
N GLY A 54 -11.31 -34.62 2.62
CA GLY A 54 -12.47 -34.44 1.71
C GLY A 54 -13.05 -33.03 1.77
N GLY A 55 -13.16 -32.46 2.98
CA GLY A 55 -13.60 -31.08 3.20
C GLY A 55 -12.69 -30.06 2.53
N ILE A 56 -11.37 -30.20 2.66
CA ILE A 56 -10.39 -29.32 1.97
C ILE A 56 -10.56 -29.42 0.45
N LEU A 57 -10.66 -30.63 -0.10
CA LEU A 57 -10.77 -30.83 -1.54
C LEU A 57 -12.06 -30.24 -2.11
N TRP A 58 -13.20 -30.52 -1.48
CA TRP A 58 -14.50 -29.99 -1.91
C TRP A 58 -14.58 -28.48 -1.73
N TYR A 59 -14.07 -27.95 -0.63
CA TYR A 59 -14.01 -26.51 -0.41
C TYR A 59 -13.20 -25.84 -1.52
N ASN A 60 -12.01 -26.37 -1.83
CA ASN A 60 -11.17 -25.79 -2.88
C ASN A 60 -11.84 -25.85 -4.26
N LEU A 61 -12.51 -26.96 -4.57
CA LEU A 61 -13.18 -27.16 -5.85
C LEU A 61 -14.40 -26.24 -6.04
N ILE A 62 -15.12 -25.94 -4.96
CA ILE A 62 -16.37 -25.15 -5.02
C ILE A 62 -16.11 -23.66 -4.79
N ALA A 63 -15.30 -23.31 -3.79
CA ALA A 63 -15.13 -21.92 -3.34
C ALA A 63 -14.12 -21.15 -4.20
N TYR A 64 -12.96 -21.71 -4.53
CA TYR A 64 -11.91 -20.93 -5.20
C TYR A 64 -12.18 -20.60 -6.68
N PRO A 65 -12.74 -21.49 -7.53
CA PRO A 65 -13.00 -21.13 -8.93
C PRO A 65 -13.85 -19.87 -9.13
N PRO A 66 -14.99 -19.67 -8.45
CA PRO A 66 -15.76 -18.42 -8.60
C PRO A 66 -15.01 -17.20 -8.04
N LEU A 67 -14.23 -17.35 -6.96
CA LEU A 67 -13.42 -16.25 -6.41
C LEU A 67 -12.30 -15.83 -7.37
N ILE A 68 -11.61 -16.80 -7.98
CA ILE A 68 -10.60 -16.55 -9.01
C ILE A 68 -11.25 -15.91 -10.23
N ALA A 69 -12.39 -16.43 -10.70
CA ALA A 69 -13.11 -15.85 -11.83
C ALA A 69 -13.54 -14.40 -11.56
N CYS A 70 -14.03 -14.11 -10.34
CA CYS A 70 -14.38 -12.76 -9.91
C CYS A 70 -13.16 -11.83 -9.93
N TRP A 71 -12.02 -12.26 -9.37
CA TRP A 71 -10.77 -11.49 -9.39
C TRP A 71 -10.27 -11.22 -10.81
N LEU A 72 -10.23 -12.26 -11.65
CA LEU A 72 -9.82 -12.13 -13.05
C LEU A 72 -10.75 -11.18 -13.81
N TRP A 73 -12.06 -11.28 -13.62
CA TRP A 73 -13.01 -10.36 -14.23
C TRP A 73 -12.77 -8.91 -13.77
N LEU A 74 -12.55 -8.68 -12.47
CA LEU A 74 -12.23 -7.35 -11.94
C LEU A 74 -11.00 -6.75 -12.62
N VAL A 75 -9.90 -7.50 -12.69
CA VAL A 75 -8.64 -7.05 -13.29
C VAL A 75 -8.77 -6.86 -14.81
N PHE A 76 -9.27 -7.86 -15.54
CA PHE A 76 -9.32 -7.82 -17.00
C PHE A 76 -10.39 -6.86 -17.55
N SER A 77 -11.43 -6.55 -16.79
CA SER A 77 -12.40 -5.52 -17.21
C SER A 77 -11.81 -4.11 -17.29
N LEU A 78 -10.65 -3.86 -16.65
CA LEU A 78 -9.90 -2.59 -16.77
C LEU A 78 -9.00 -2.53 -18.02
N SER A 79 -8.80 -3.65 -18.72
CA SER A 79 -7.88 -3.74 -19.87
C SER A 79 -8.31 -2.89 -21.07
N LYS A 80 -9.60 -2.88 -21.39
CA LYS A 80 -10.14 -2.11 -22.51
C LYS A 80 -10.05 -0.59 -22.26
N PRO A 81 -10.52 -0.04 -21.12
CA PRO A 81 -10.30 1.37 -20.79
C PRO A 81 -8.82 1.76 -20.74
N TYR A 82 -7.96 0.90 -20.21
CA TYR A 82 -6.51 1.13 -20.18
C TYR A 82 -5.90 1.29 -21.56
N CYS A 83 -6.25 0.42 -22.52
CA CYS A 83 -5.75 0.53 -23.89
C CYS A 83 -6.26 1.81 -24.57
N CYS A 84 -7.54 2.15 -24.38
CA CYS A 84 -8.14 3.38 -24.93
C CYS A 84 -7.41 4.64 -24.44
N LEU A 85 -7.14 4.73 -23.13
CA LEU A 85 -6.43 5.85 -22.51
C LEU A 85 -4.95 5.90 -22.92
N ARG A 86 -4.30 4.74 -23.04
CA ARG A 86 -2.88 4.66 -23.38
C ARG A 86 -2.59 5.03 -24.84
N GLU A 87 -3.45 4.62 -25.76
CA GLU A 87 -3.27 4.86 -27.19
C GLU A 87 -3.83 6.23 -27.64
N GLU A 88 -4.29 7.06 -26.69
CA GLU A 88 -4.95 8.35 -26.96
C GLU A 88 -6.02 8.23 -28.06
N MET A 89 -6.74 7.09 -28.06
CA MET A 89 -7.79 6.85 -29.03
C MET A 89 -8.86 7.93 -28.85
N ASN A 90 -9.34 8.48 -29.97
CA ASN A 90 -10.30 9.59 -30.04
C ASN A 90 -11.70 9.27 -29.44
N GLN A 91 -11.82 8.23 -28.61
CA GLN A 91 -12.96 7.97 -27.75
C GLN A 91 -12.81 8.78 -26.46
N SER A 92 -13.48 9.91 -26.40
CA SER A 92 -13.64 10.68 -25.16
C SER A 92 -14.50 9.87 -24.18
N LEU A 93 -13.88 9.24 -23.19
CA LEU A 93 -14.59 8.76 -22.00
C LEU A 93 -15.26 9.96 -21.33
N THR A 94 -16.50 9.80 -20.90
CA THR A 94 -17.18 10.85 -20.12
C THR A 94 -16.49 11.06 -18.78
N VAL A 95 -16.63 12.26 -18.19
CA VAL A 95 -16.03 12.59 -16.88
C VAL A 95 -16.47 11.58 -15.82
N ASP A 96 -17.76 11.26 -15.77
CA ASP A 96 -18.34 10.28 -14.84
C ASP A 96 -17.81 8.85 -15.04
N GLU A 97 -17.53 8.44 -16.27
CA GLU A 97 -16.90 7.14 -16.56
C GLU A 97 -15.46 7.11 -16.06
N MET A 98 -14.73 8.21 -16.27
CA MET A 98 -13.34 8.31 -15.84
C MET A 98 -13.20 8.28 -14.32
N GLU A 99 -14.06 8.99 -13.60
CA GLU A 99 -14.09 8.97 -12.14
C GLU A 99 -14.44 7.58 -11.59
N ARG A 100 -15.41 6.89 -12.20
CA ARG A 100 -15.75 5.50 -11.84
C ARG A 100 -14.56 4.56 -12.03
N LEU A 101 -13.82 4.71 -13.13
CA LEU A 101 -12.62 3.91 -13.40
C LEU A 101 -11.50 4.22 -12.40
N ARG A 102 -11.23 5.50 -12.12
CA ARG A 102 -10.24 5.92 -11.11
C ARG A 102 -10.56 5.38 -9.73
N ARG A 103 -11.82 5.51 -9.27
CA ARG A 103 -12.28 4.94 -8.00
C ARG A 103 -12.09 3.42 -7.95
N ARG A 104 -12.38 2.73 -9.05
CA ARG A 104 -12.21 1.28 -9.13
C ARG A 104 -10.75 0.84 -9.10
N VAL A 105 -9.88 1.57 -9.80
CA VAL A 105 -8.41 1.35 -9.77
C VAL A 105 -7.88 1.58 -8.36
N LEU A 106 -8.32 2.64 -7.69
CA LEU A 106 -7.92 2.99 -6.34
C LEU A 106 -8.37 1.95 -5.29
N ASN A 107 -9.58 1.40 -5.46
CA ASN A 107 -10.13 0.37 -4.55
C ASN A 107 -9.74 -1.07 -4.92
N LEU A 108 -8.93 -1.28 -5.97
CA LEU A 108 -8.54 -2.61 -6.43
C LEU A 108 -7.83 -3.47 -5.35
N PRO A 109 -6.92 -2.92 -4.53
CA PRO A 109 -6.34 -3.66 -3.40
C PRO A 109 -7.39 -4.16 -2.40
N TRP A 110 -8.41 -3.35 -2.11
CA TRP A 110 -9.50 -3.74 -1.21
C TRP A 110 -10.35 -4.86 -1.79
N TYR A 111 -10.69 -4.81 -3.08
CA TYR A 111 -11.42 -5.91 -3.72
C TYR A 111 -10.64 -7.22 -3.68
N GLY A 112 -9.33 -7.18 -3.99
CA GLY A 112 -8.46 -8.35 -3.90
C GLY A 112 -8.41 -8.92 -2.49
N THR A 113 -8.26 -8.05 -1.49
CA THR A 113 -8.28 -8.41 -0.06
C THR A 113 -9.61 -8.99 0.38
N SER A 114 -10.74 -8.42 -0.02
CA SER A 114 -12.07 -8.95 0.33
C SER A 114 -12.30 -10.35 -0.26
N ILE A 115 -11.89 -10.57 -1.52
CA ILE A 115 -12.01 -11.88 -2.17
C ILE A 115 -11.14 -12.92 -1.48
N CYS A 116 -9.87 -12.60 -1.22
CA CYS A 116 -8.95 -13.51 -0.53
C CYS A 116 -9.39 -13.76 0.92
N GLY A 117 -9.81 -12.71 1.62
CA GLY A 117 -10.29 -12.78 3.00
C GLY A 117 -11.53 -13.64 3.12
N PHE A 118 -12.51 -13.49 2.21
CA PHE A 118 -13.69 -14.34 2.17
C PHE A 118 -13.30 -15.81 1.92
N GLY A 119 -12.44 -16.08 0.94
CA GLY A 119 -11.98 -17.44 0.64
C GLY A 119 -11.22 -18.12 1.78
N TRP A 120 -10.55 -17.35 2.65
CA TRP A 120 -9.92 -17.91 3.85
C TRP A 120 -10.90 -18.06 5.00
N LEU A 121 -11.67 -17.02 5.33
CA LEU A 121 -12.56 -17.02 6.49
C LEU A 121 -13.72 -17.99 6.33
N ALA A 122 -14.23 -18.20 5.11
CA ALA A 122 -15.26 -19.20 4.85
C ALA A 122 -14.73 -20.65 4.91
N CYS A 123 -13.41 -20.86 4.85
CA CYS A 123 -12.79 -22.19 4.97
C CYS A 123 -12.95 -22.74 6.40
N ALA A 124 -12.82 -21.90 7.43
CA ALA A 124 -12.93 -22.33 8.83
C ALA A 124 -14.26 -23.03 9.18
N PRO A 125 -15.44 -22.41 8.96
CA PRO A 125 -16.70 -23.09 9.21
C PRO A 125 -16.92 -24.30 8.29
N ALA A 126 -16.41 -24.27 7.06
CA ALA A 126 -16.51 -25.41 6.14
C ALA A 126 -15.74 -26.64 6.64
N LEU A 127 -14.52 -26.46 7.17
CA LEU A 127 -13.71 -27.55 7.70
C LEU A 127 -14.23 -28.07 9.03
N CYS A 128 -14.65 -27.18 9.93
CA CYS A 128 -15.32 -27.57 11.18
C CYS A 128 -16.61 -28.34 10.90
N PHE A 129 -17.39 -27.93 9.90
CA PHE A 129 -18.57 -28.67 9.45
C PHE A 129 -18.21 -30.04 8.86
N ALA A 130 -17.18 -30.11 8.01
CA ALA A 130 -16.71 -31.37 7.43
C ALA A 130 -16.32 -32.38 8.52
N LEU A 131 -15.59 -31.95 9.56
CA LEU A 131 -15.24 -32.81 10.69
C LEU A 131 -16.46 -33.34 11.44
N ARG A 132 -17.54 -32.57 11.54
CA ARG A 132 -18.79 -33.01 12.19
C ARG A 132 -19.60 -34.02 11.38
N LEU A 133 -19.18 -34.31 10.14
CA LEU A 133 -19.72 -35.43 9.36
C LEU A 133 -19.05 -36.76 9.71
N SER A 134 -18.04 -36.76 10.58
CA SER A 134 -17.44 -37.99 11.10
C SER A 134 -18.36 -38.65 12.14
N GLU A 135 -18.21 -39.95 12.32
CA GLU A 135 -18.96 -40.71 13.32
C GLU A 135 -18.46 -40.40 14.75
N ASP A 136 -17.20 -40.01 14.88
CA ASP A 136 -16.54 -39.72 16.14
C ASP A 136 -16.82 -38.28 16.63
N PRO A 137 -17.09 -38.07 17.94
CA PRO A 137 -17.25 -36.72 18.48
C PRO A 137 -15.96 -35.92 18.36
N VAL A 138 -16.07 -34.72 17.77
CA VAL A 138 -14.93 -33.81 17.58
C VAL A 138 -14.66 -33.03 18.87
N ALA A 139 -13.42 -33.07 19.35
CA ALA A 139 -13.02 -32.30 20.52
C ALA A 139 -13.03 -30.78 20.20
N PRO A 140 -13.58 -29.90 21.06
CA PRO A 140 -13.61 -28.44 20.84
C PRO A 140 -12.22 -27.82 20.62
N MET A 141 -11.18 -28.47 21.14
CA MET A 141 -9.79 -28.10 20.95
C MET A 141 -9.37 -28.09 19.47
N ILE A 142 -9.84 -29.07 18.69
CA ILE A 142 -9.51 -29.21 17.26
C ILE A 142 -10.13 -28.05 16.48
N ASP A 143 -11.41 -27.76 16.74
CA ASP A 143 -12.12 -26.62 16.14
C ASP A 143 -11.38 -25.30 16.43
N PHE A 144 -10.95 -25.08 17.68
CA PHE A 144 -10.19 -23.89 18.06
C PHE A 144 -8.87 -23.76 17.27
N GLN A 145 -8.08 -24.84 17.19
CA GLN A 145 -6.81 -24.81 16.47
C GLN A 145 -6.99 -24.59 14.97
N ILE A 146 -8.00 -25.21 14.35
CA ILE A 146 -8.33 -25.00 12.93
C ILE A 146 -8.67 -23.54 12.68
N VAL A 147 -9.58 -22.96 13.49
CA VAL A 147 -10.00 -21.57 13.34
C VAL A 147 -8.81 -20.61 13.46
N ILE A 148 -7.99 -20.73 14.50
CA ILE A 148 -6.84 -19.83 14.67
C ILE A 148 -5.81 -20.01 13.54
N SER A 149 -5.52 -21.25 13.12
CA SER A 149 -4.59 -21.49 12.01
C SER A 149 -5.05 -20.86 10.69
N ILE A 150 -6.36 -20.84 10.43
CA ILE A 150 -6.97 -20.22 9.26
C ILE A 150 -6.97 -18.70 9.38
N LEU A 151 -7.24 -18.15 10.57
CA LEU A 151 -7.15 -16.71 10.82
C LEU A 151 -5.73 -16.18 10.59
N ILE A 152 -4.69 -16.92 11.01
CA ILE A 152 -3.30 -16.56 10.73
C ILE A 152 -3.02 -16.59 9.22
N ALA A 153 -3.43 -17.66 8.53
CA ALA A 153 -3.24 -17.78 7.08
C ALA A 153 -4.00 -16.68 6.30
N ALA A 154 -5.21 -16.32 6.76
CA ALA A 154 -6.00 -15.22 6.23
C ALA A 154 -5.28 -13.89 6.39
N LEU A 155 -4.73 -13.61 7.57
CA LEU A 155 -4.05 -12.34 7.87
C LEU A 155 -2.73 -12.22 7.10
N ILE A 156 -1.98 -13.32 6.93
CA ILE A 156 -0.78 -13.37 6.07
C ILE A 156 -1.17 -13.07 4.62
N THR A 157 -2.16 -13.79 4.09
CA THR A 157 -2.57 -13.71 2.68
C THR A 157 -3.14 -12.34 2.35
N THR A 158 -4.11 -11.85 3.13
CA THR A 158 -4.79 -10.59 2.83
C THR A 158 -3.84 -9.40 2.90
N THR A 159 -2.93 -9.37 3.89
CA THR A 159 -1.93 -8.30 4.01
C THR A 159 -0.96 -8.27 2.83
N HIS A 160 -0.41 -9.43 2.44
CA HIS A 160 0.51 -9.49 1.30
C HIS A 160 -0.19 -9.22 -0.03
N ALA A 161 -1.39 -9.76 -0.22
CA ALA A 161 -2.18 -9.52 -1.43
C ALA A 161 -2.51 -8.04 -1.59
N PHE A 162 -2.91 -7.36 -0.51
CA PHE A 162 -3.18 -5.92 -0.50
C PHE A 162 -1.97 -5.13 -1.03
N TYR A 163 -0.79 -5.32 -0.43
CA TYR A 163 0.40 -4.56 -0.79
C TYR A 163 0.95 -4.89 -2.18
N ILE A 164 0.91 -6.16 -2.59
CA ILE A 164 1.36 -6.52 -3.94
C ILE A 164 0.42 -5.88 -4.97
N VAL A 165 -0.90 -5.99 -4.79
CA VAL A 165 -1.89 -5.37 -5.69
C VAL A 165 -1.72 -3.85 -5.69
N GLU A 166 -1.51 -3.22 -4.54
CA GLU A 166 -1.27 -1.78 -4.43
C GLU A 166 -0.02 -1.34 -5.19
N ILE A 167 1.14 -1.97 -4.95
CA ILE A 167 2.40 -1.64 -5.63
C ILE A 167 2.25 -1.79 -7.15
N LEU A 168 1.60 -2.87 -7.62
CA LEU A 168 1.39 -3.09 -9.04
C LEU A 168 0.40 -2.12 -9.65
N THR A 169 -0.65 -1.73 -8.91
CA THR A 169 -1.62 -0.72 -9.32
C THR A 169 -0.94 0.64 -9.46
N GLN A 170 -0.15 1.06 -8.46
CA GLN A 170 0.65 2.29 -8.50
C GLN A 170 1.64 2.29 -9.66
N LYS A 171 2.30 1.15 -9.92
CA LYS A 171 3.29 1.03 -10.98
C LYS A 171 2.68 1.06 -12.38
N PHE A 172 1.56 0.35 -12.58
CA PHE A 172 1.06 0.08 -13.92
C PHE A 172 -0.21 0.84 -14.29
N LEU A 173 -1.14 1.02 -13.35
CA LEU A 173 -2.43 1.63 -13.64
C LEU A 173 -2.39 3.13 -13.38
N TYR A 174 -1.71 3.60 -12.33
CA TYR A 174 -1.71 5.02 -11.99
C TYR A 174 -1.21 5.93 -13.13
N PRO A 175 -0.09 5.62 -13.82
CA PRO A 175 0.41 6.47 -14.91
C PRO A 175 -0.56 6.66 -16.08
N VAL A 176 -1.54 5.76 -16.25
CA VAL A 176 -2.51 5.81 -17.34
C VAL A 176 -3.84 6.41 -16.88
N PHE A 177 -4.35 6.00 -15.73
CA PHE A 177 -5.65 6.47 -15.23
C PHE A 177 -5.59 7.85 -14.56
N PHE A 178 -4.41 8.32 -14.16
CA PHE A 178 -4.21 9.56 -13.40
C PHE A 178 -3.25 10.53 -14.09
N LYS A 179 -3.22 10.53 -15.43
CA LYS A 179 -2.41 11.48 -16.23
C LYS A 179 -2.75 12.95 -15.90
N ASP A 180 -4.05 13.25 -15.77
CA ASP A 180 -4.57 14.61 -15.60
C ASP A 180 -5.28 14.82 -14.24
N SER A 181 -5.05 13.95 -13.26
CA SER A 181 -5.72 14.01 -11.96
C SER A 181 -4.88 13.33 -10.90
N LYS A 182 -5.01 13.75 -9.64
CA LYS A 182 -4.24 13.19 -8.54
C LYS A 182 -4.99 12.04 -7.87
N PRO A 183 -4.34 10.89 -7.59
CA PRO A 183 -5.02 9.76 -6.94
C PRO A 183 -5.65 10.10 -5.59
N TYR A 184 -5.01 10.98 -4.81
CA TYR A 184 -5.49 11.39 -3.48
C TYR A 184 -6.71 12.34 -3.53
N GLU A 185 -7.06 12.91 -4.69
CA GLU A 185 -8.24 13.78 -4.88
C GLU A 185 -9.48 13.00 -5.33
N THR A 186 -9.34 11.70 -5.61
CA THR A 186 -10.44 10.90 -6.16
C THR A 186 -11.47 10.57 -5.08
N GLU A 187 -12.68 11.11 -5.24
CA GLU A 187 -13.79 10.84 -4.33
C GLU A 187 -14.20 9.36 -4.30
N GLY A 188 -14.51 8.83 -3.11
CA GLY A 188 -14.93 7.44 -2.90
C GLY A 188 -13.81 6.40 -3.01
N GLY A 189 -12.55 6.85 -3.10
CA GLY A 189 -11.38 6.02 -2.90
C GLY A 189 -11.13 5.71 -1.43
N ILE A 190 -11.02 4.44 -1.07
CA ILE A 190 -10.62 4.02 0.26
C ILE A 190 -9.10 3.92 0.26
N ILE A 191 -8.44 4.94 0.79
CA ILE A 191 -6.98 5.03 0.82
C ILE A 191 -6.50 4.64 2.20
N LEU A 192 -5.51 3.76 2.28
CA LEU A 192 -4.89 3.39 3.54
C LEU A 192 -3.84 4.45 3.90
N SER A 193 -3.97 5.08 5.06
CA SER A 193 -2.96 6.00 5.59
C SER A 193 -1.64 5.29 5.84
N LEU A 194 -0.51 6.02 5.85
CA LEU A 194 0.80 5.47 6.26
C LEU A 194 0.72 4.82 7.65
N ARG A 195 -0.04 5.43 8.57
CA ARG A 195 -0.29 4.83 9.89
C ARG A 195 -1.05 3.52 9.78
N GLY A 196 -2.09 3.47 8.94
CA GLY A 196 -2.86 2.25 8.66
C GLY A 196 -1.98 1.14 8.10
N HIS A 197 -1.04 1.48 7.20
CA HIS A 197 -0.03 0.55 6.71
C HIS A 197 0.80 -0.05 7.86
N GLY A 198 1.32 0.81 8.75
CA GLY A 198 2.10 0.35 9.91
C GLY A 198 1.32 -0.58 10.84
N ILE A 199 0.04 -0.29 11.08
CA ILE A 199 -0.83 -1.14 11.91
C ILE A 199 -1.07 -2.49 11.26
N LEU A 200 -1.43 -2.52 9.97
CA LEU A 200 -1.70 -3.77 9.25
C LEU A 200 -0.47 -4.69 9.21
N TRP A 201 0.72 -4.14 8.99
CA TRP A 201 1.95 -4.91 9.13
C TRP A 201 2.26 -5.36 10.53
N THR A 202 2.01 -4.53 11.55
CA THR A 202 2.27 -4.95 12.93
C THR A 202 1.38 -6.12 13.31
N LEU A 203 0.11 -6.10 12.89
CA LEU A 203 -0.80 -7.22 13.05
C LEU A 203 -0.33 -8.44 12.24
N SER A 204 0.04 -8.28 10.98
CA SER A 204 0.44 -9.44 10.17
C SER A 204 1.80 -10.02 10.56
N ILE A 205 2.82 -9.20 10.78
CA ILE A 205 4.20 -9.63 11.00
C ILE A 205 4.54 -9.81 12.48
N GLY A 206 3.96 -8.99 13.36
CA GLY A 206 4.18 -9.11 14.79
C GLY A 206 3.28 -10.17 15.41
N PHE A 207 1.97 -10.04 15.19
CA PHE A 207 0.98 -10.88 15.87
C PHE A 207 0.94 -12.31 15.34
N CYS A 208 0.98 -12.53 14.01
CA CYS A 208 0.90 -13.90 13.46
C CYS A 208 2.00 -14.83 13.97
N PRO A 209 3.30 -14.47 13.96
CA PRO A 209 4.34 -15.37 14.46
C PRO A 209 4.21 -15.63 15.96
N ILE A 210 3.86 -14.61 16.76
CA ILE A 210 3.67 -14.78 18.21
C ILE A 210 2.52 -15.74 18.48
N VAL A 211 1.34 -15.51 17.87
CA VAL A 211 0.19 -16.41 18.04
C VAL A 211 0.49 -17.80 17.49
N SER A 212 1.19 -17.91 16.36
CA SER A 212 1.62 -19.20 15.82
C SER A 212 2.54 -19.95 16.79
N LEU A 213 3.50 -19.27 17.44
CA LEU A 213 4.40 -19.88 18.41
C LEU A 213 3.64 -20.29 19.69
N LEU A 214 2.73 -19.44 20.17
CA LEU A 214 1.88 -19.76 21.33
C LEU A 214 0.96 -20.96 21.05
N LEU A 215 0.42 -21.08 19.83
CA LEU A 215 -0.34 -22.25 19.41
C LEU A 215 0.51 -23.53 19.42
N LEU A 216 1.75 -23.44 18.93
CA LEU A 216 2.67 -24.58 18.91
C LEU A 216 3.03 -25.05 20.33
N GLU A 217 3.24 -24.12 21.26
CA GLU A 217 3.50 -24.41 22.68
C GLU A 217 2.28 -25.03 23.35
N TYR A 218 1.11 -24.42 23.17
CA TYR A 218 -0.13 -24.86 23.78
C TYR A 218 -0.55 -26.28 23.35
N ALA A 219 -0.27 -26.64 22.09
CA ALA A 219 -0.61 -27.95 21.56
C ALA A 219 0.28 -29.11 22.08
N GLY A 220 1.21 -28.86 23.03
CA GLY A 220 1.73 -29.85 23.99
C GLY A 220 2.22 -31.20 23.43
N TYR A 221 3.15 -31.20 22.48
CA TYR A 221 3.71 -32.45 21.91
C TYR A 221 5.23 -32.52 22.09
N GLY A 222 5.76 -33.75 22.24
CA GLY A 222 7.16 -34.08 22.58
C GLY A 222 8.23 -33.64 21.58
N GLU A 223 9.49 -34.08 21.80
CA GLU A 223 10.68 -33.60 21.09
C GLU A 223 10.48 -33.43 19.58
N GLN A 224 10.37 -32.18 19.14
CA GLN A 224 10.29 -31.85 17.73
C GLN A 224 11.66 -32.01 17.09
N SER A 225 11.72 -32.72 15.96
CA SER A 225 12.93 -32.82 15.13
C SER A 225 13.49 -31.43 14.82
N PHE A 226 14.82 -31.31 14.86
CA PHE A 226 15.51 -30.08 14.47
C PHE A 226 15.10 -29.62 13.06
N ALA A 227 14.88 -30.56 12.13
CA ALA A 227 14.45 -30.25 10.77
C ALA A 227 13.10 -29.52 10.72
N PHE A 228 12.18 -29.88 11.63
CA PHE A 228 10.88 -29.22 11.75
C PHE A 228 11.06 -27.77 12.19
N LYS A 229 11.79 -27.53 13.29
CA LYS A 229 12.08 -26.18 13.80
C LYS A 229 12.78 -25.32 12.75
N ALA A 230 13.73 -25.90 12.01
CA ALA A 230 14.45 -25.23 10.93
C ALA A 230 13.51 -24.83 9.77
N ALA A 231 12.56 -25.68 9.38
CA ALA A 231 11.59 -25.36 8.33
C ALA A 231 10.67 -24.19 8.74
N VAL A 232 10.21 -24.14 10.00
CA VAL A 232 9.43 -23.02 10.54
C VAL A 232 10.21 -21.73 10.54
N GLY A 233 11.44 -21.79 11.09
CA GLY A 233 12.34 -20.65 11.11
C GLY A 233 12.60 -20.13 9.70
N GLY A 234 12.85 -21.03 8.74
CA GLY A 234 13.04 -20.69 7.33
C GLY A 234 11.82 -20.00 6.70
N LEU A 235 10.61 -20.53 6.93
CA LEU A 235 9.38 -19.93 6.43
C LEU A 235 9.12 -18.55 7.06
N GLY A 236 9.36 -18.41 8.36
CA GLY A 236 9.26 -17.14 9.08
C GLY A 236 10.26 -16.10 8.58
N ILE A 237 11.51 -16.50 8.30
CA ILE A 237 12.54 -15.63 7.70
C ILE A 237 12.12 -15.21 6.29
N ALA A 238 11.67 -16.13 5.45
CA ALA A 238 11.23 -15.82 4.09
C ALA A 238 10.06 -14.83 4.08
N PHE A 239 9.10 -15.02 5.00
CA PHE A 239 7.98 -14.10 5.21
C PHE A 239 8.46 -12.72 5.69
N GLY A 240 9.38 -12.67 6.66
CA GLY A 240 9.96 -11.41 7.14
C GLY A 240 10.72 -10.64 6.07
N LEU A 241 11.52 -11.33 5.25
CA LEU A 241 12.24 -10.74 4.11
C LEU A 241 11.29 -10.23 3.03
N GLY A 242 10.25 -11.00 2.68
CA GLY A 242 9.23 -10.57 1.73
C GLY A 242 8.48 -9.32 2.20
N SER A 243 8.11 -9.28 3.48
CA SER A 243 7.48 -8.11 4.10
C SER A 243 8.41 -6.89 4.12
N ALA A 244 9.68 -7.06 4.48
CA ALA A 244 10.67 -5.99 4.46
C ALA A 244 10.90 -5.43 3.04
N PHE A 245 10.86 -6.29 2.02
CA PHE A 245 10.91 -5.86 0.63
C PHE A 245 9.70 -5.01 0.24
N LEU A 246 8.48 -5.42 0.62
CA LEU A 246 7.27 -4.62 0.39
C LEU A 246 7.36 -3.26 1.12
N LEU A 247 7.89 -3.24 2.35
CA LEU A 247 8.16 -2.01 3.09
C LEU A 247 9.10 -1.06 2.37
N SER A 248 10.18 -1.61 1.84
CA SER A 248 11.12 -0.83 1.06
C SER A 248 10.41 -0.12 -0.09
N LYS A 249 9.55 -0.85 -0.82
CA LYS A 249 8.81 -0.29 -1.96
C LYS A 249 7.76 0.75 -1.59
N LEU A 250 7.07 0.55 -0.47
CA LEU A 250 5.95 1.41 -0.09
C LEU A 250 6.38 2.69 0.61
N VAL A 251 7.44 2.64 1.43
CA VAL A 251 7.81 3.76 2.31
C VAL A 251 9.22 4.24 2.05
N VAL A 252 10.20 3.34 1.93
CA VAL A 252 11.62 3.72 1.84
C VAL A 252 11.95 4.33 0.46
N ASP A 253 11.44 3.73 -0.62
CA ASP A 253 11.67 4.20 -1.99
C ASP A 253 11.15 5.65 -2.20
N PRO A 254 9.91 6.02 -1.79
CA PRO A 254 9.45 7.42 -1.82
C PRO A 254 10.32 8.38 -1.00
N ILE A 255 10.75 7.98 0.20
CA ILE A 255 11.61 8.80 1.06
C ILE A 255 12.96 9.08 0.38
N HIS A 256 13.57 8.06 -0.22
CA HIS A 256 14.83 8.24 -0.96
C HIS A 256 14.66 9.18 -2.15
N LYS A 257 13.58 9.04 -2.92
CA LYS A 257 13.27 9.95 -4.03
C LYS A 257 13.13 11.40 -3.57
N LEU A 258 12.41 11.64 -2.47
CA LEU A 258 12.23 12.98 -1.91
C LEU A 258 13.55 13.56 -1.40
N ARG A 259 14.35 12.76 -0.69
CA ARG A 259 15.68 13.16 -0.19
C ARG A 259 16.62 13.52 -1.35
N ASP A 260 16.67 12.70 -2.38
CA ASP A 260 17.59 12.87 -3.50
C ASP A 260 17.19 14.09 -4.33
N ALA A 261 15.87 14.32 -4.53
CA ALA A 261 15.36 15.54 -5.16
C ALA A 261 15.67 16.81 -4.34
N ALA A 262 15.49 16.77 -3.02
CA ALA A 262 15.84 17.89 -2.15
C ALA A 262 17.33 18.23 -2.19
N ARG A 263 18.21 17.22 -2.30
CA ARG A 263 19.65 17.43 -2.49
C ARG A 263 19.98 18.08 -3.84
N ALA A 264 19.31 17.66 -4.91
CA ALA A 264 19.48 18.26 -6.24
C ALA A 264 19.09 19.75 -6.23
N VAL A 265 17.94 20.07 -5.66
CA VAL A 265 17.47 21.45 -5.48
C VAL A 265 18.45 22.27 -4.64
N ALA A 266 18.97 21.71 -3.54
CA ALA A 266 19.98 22.37 -2.70
C ALA A 266 21.30 22.63 -3.44
N SER A 267 21.63 21.84 -4.46
CA SER A 267 22.79 22.05 -5.33
C SER A 267 22.55 23.04 -6.49
N GLY A 268 21.36 23.64 -6.57
CA GLY A 268 20.97 24.62 -7.59
C GLY A 268 20.25 24.04 -8.80
N ASP A 269 19.97 22.73 -8.82
CA ASP A 269 19.16 22.11 -9.87
C ASP A 269 17.66 22.30 -9.58
N LEU A 270 17.09 23.36 -10.16
CA LEU A 270 15.66 23.69 -10.06
C LEU A 270 14.81 23.07 -11.17
N ASP A 271 15.40 22.25 -12.06
CA ASP A 271 14.67 21.47 -13.05
C ASP A 271 14.21 20.10 -12.51
N THR A 272 14.73 19.71 -11.34
CA THR A 272 14.32 18.49 -10.64
C THR A 272 12.81 18.51 -10.29
N ARG A 273 12.12 17.41 -10.63
CA ARG A 273 10.71 17.16 -10.27
C ARG A 273 10.50 15.70 -9.89
N ILE A 274 9.65 15.46 -8.89
CA ILE A 274 9.27 14.10 -8.49
C ILE A 274 7.97 13.72 -9.21
N ASP A 275 8.07 12.81 -10.17
CA ASP A 275 6.92 12.23 -10.88
C ASP A 275 6.54 10.87 -10.28
N LEU A 276 5.90 10.91 -9.10
CA LEU A 276 5.43 9.72 -8.41
C LEU A 276 3.97 9.92 -7.99
N LEU A 277 3.07 9.15 -8.61
CA LEU A 277 1.65 9.18 -8.30
C LEU A 277 1.37 8.35 -7.04
N ARG A 278 0.86 9.01 -6.00
CA ARG A 278 0.51 8.42 -4.71
C ARG A 278 -0.88 8.85 -4.30
N ALA A 279 -1.59 7.95 -3.63
CA ALA A 279 -2.89 8.23 -3.06
C ALA A 279 -2.80 8.55 -1.57
N ASP A 280 -1.77 8.05 -0.89
CA ASP A 280 -1.53 8.28 0.53
C ASP A 280 -0.85 9.63 0.80
N GLU A 281 -0.42 9.86 2.04
CA GLU A 281 0.13 11.13 2.51
C GLU A 281 1.39 11.58 1.74
N PHE A 282 2.08 10.66 1.04
CA PHE A 282 3.17 11.04 0.15
C PHE A 282 2.70 11.84 -1.07
N GLY A 283 1.46 11.63 -1.56
CA GLY A 283 0.92 12.32 -2.73
C GLY A 283 0.90 13.83 -2.55
N PRO A 284 0.14 14.36 -1.58
CA PRO A 284 0.11 15.79 -1.28
C PRO A 284 1.50 16.35 -0.96
N LEU A 285 2.31 15.63 -0.18
CA LEU A 285 3.67 16.05 0.18
C LEU A 285 4.59 16.24 -1.04
N ILE A 286 4.52 15.33 -2.01
CA ILE A 286 5.28 15.40 -3.25
C ILE A 286 4.82 16.60 -4.09
N ASP A 287 3.51 16.87 -4.12
CA ASP A 287 2.97 17.98 -4.89
C ASP A 287 3.29 19.34 -4.26
N GLU A 288 3.23 19.46 -2.93
CA GLU A 288 3.71 20.65 -2.21
C GLU A 288 5.21 20.88 -2.42
N PHE A 289 6.03 19.83 -2.39
CA PHE A 289 7.45 19.92 -2.69
C PHE A 289 7.70 20.41 -4.12
N ASN A 290 7.04 19.81 -5.11
CA ASN A 290 7.16 20.23 -6.51
C ASN A 290 6.72 21.68 -6.73
N HIS A 291 5.65 22.12 -6.05
CA HIS A 291 5.17 23.50 -6.11
C HIS A 291 6.22 24.48 -5.57
N MET A 292 6.79 24.19 -4.40
CA MET A 292 7.86 25.01 -3.81
C MET A 292 9.06 25.14 -4.76
N VAL A 293 9.51 24.05 -5.40
CA VAL A 293 10.64 24.11 -6.35
C VAL A 293 10.30 25.00 -7.55
N SER A 294 9.07 24.89 -8.07
CA SER A 294 8.58 25.76 -9.15
C SER A 294 8.62 27.24 -8.77
N GLU A 295 8.16 27.60 -7.57
CA GLU A 295 8.21 28.99 -7.08
C GLU A 295 9.64 29.51 -6.93
N VAL A 296 10.56 28.68 -6.44
CA VAL A 296 11.97 29.04 -6.30
C VAL A 296 12.58 29.29 -7.69
N LYS A 297 12.29 28.42 -8.67
CA LYS A 297 12.73 28.59 -10.06
C LYS A 297 12.21 29.88 -10.68
N GLU A 298 10.94 30.20 -10.47
CA GLU A 298 10.34 31.43 -10.98
C GLU A 298 10.99 32.67 -10.36
N LYS A 299 11.18 32.68 -9.03
CA LYS A 299 11.87 33.78 -8.33
C LYS A 299 13.29 33.98 -8.82
N GLN A 300 14.05 32.91 -9.04
CA GLN A 300 15.41 33.00 -9.58
C GLN A 300 15.40 33.56 -11.00
N ARG A 301 14.49 33.08 -11.87
CA ARG A 301 14.35 33.58 -13.24
C ARG A 301 14.00 35.08 -13.28
N LEU A 302 13.14 35.54 -12.37
CA LEU A 302 12.83 36.97 -12.23
C LEU A 302 14.04 37.79 -11.79
N GLN A 303 14.82 37.31 -10.81
CA GLN A 303 16.05 37.98 -10.38
C GLN A 303 17.09 38.06 -11.50
N GLU A 304 17.26 37.00 -12.29
CA GLU A 304 18.18 36.99 -13.43
C GLU A 304 17.72 37.93 -14.56
N THR A 305 16.41 38.04 -14.79
CA THR A 305 15.83 38.88 -15.86
C THR A 305 15.81 40.37 -15.48
N PHE A 306 15.48 40.70 -14.23
CA PHE A 306 15.29 42.09 -13.76
C PHE A 306 16.45 42.64 -12.93
N GLY A 307 17.34 41.78 -12.41
CA GLY A 307 18.54 42.18 -11.66
C GLY A 307 19.44 43.19 -12.39
N PRO A 308 19.61 43.13 -13.73
CA PRO A 308 20.35 44.15 -14.47
C PRO A 308 19.68 45.53 -14.51
N HIS A 309 18.35 45.61 -14.36
CA HIS A 309 17.57 46.84 -14.57
C HIS A 309 17.28 47.64 -13.28
N VAL A 310 17.51 47.07 -12.10
CA VAL A 310 17.32 47.78 -10.81
C VAL A 310 18.63 48.36 -10.25
N GLY A 311 19.72 48.26 -11.02
CA GLY A 311 21.08 48.59 -10.58
C GLY A 311 21.61 49.97 -10.97
N VAL A 312 20.81 50.94 -11.43
CA VAL A 312 21.29 52.33 -11.60
C VAL A 312 20.13 53.30 -11.39
N SER A 313 19.87 53.67 -10.14
CA SER A 313 19.13 54.90 -9.82
C SER A 313 19.82 55.55 -8.63
N ASP A 314 20.93 56.19 -8.96
CA ASP A 314 21.32 57.48 -8.40
C ASP A 314 21.38 57.59 -6.86
N PHE A 315 22.38 56.93 -6.26
CA PHE A 315 22.93 57.45 -5.00
C PHE A 315 23.85 58.62 -5.33
N GLY A 316 23.23 59.78 -5.55
CA GLY A 316 23.91 61.06 -5.66
C GLY A 316 24.78 61.30 -4.41
N THR A 317 26.09 61.25 -4.62
CA THR A 317 27.13 61.68 -3.68
C THR A 317 26.83 63.10 -3.20
N ARG A 318 26.37 63.26 -1.96
CA ARG A 318 26.42 64.55 -1.25
C ARG A 318 27.68 64.62 -0.40
N PRO A 319 28.46 65.71 -0.45
CA PRO A 319 29.67 65.85 0.33
C PRO A 319 29.34 66.08 1.81
N ARG A 320 30.19 65.50 2.65
CA ARG A 320 30.07 65.44 4.11
C ARG A 320 30.47 66.79 4.72
N THR A 321 29.50 67.66 5.04
CA THR A 321 29.75 68.86 5.86
C THR A 321 29.59 68.55 7.34
N ARG A 322 30.68 68.73 8.09
CA ARG A 322 30.77 68.73 9.56
C ARG A 322 29.88 69.84 10.16
N GLY A 323 29.12 69.53 11.20
CA GLY A 323 28.53 70.56 12.07
C GLY A 323 27.51 70.06 13.10
N ARG A 324 27.94 69.99 14.37
CA ARG A 324 27.20 70.12 15.65
C ARG A 324 25.90 69.30 15.90
N THR A 325 25.94 68.51 16.97
CA THR A 325 24.82 68.14 17.86
C THR A 325 24.44 69.33 18.78
N PRO A 326 23.36 69.28 19.63
CA PRO A 326 22.38 68.22 19.91
C PRO A 326 20.90 68.71 20.01
N CYS A 327 20.02 67.76 20.36
CA CYS A 327 18.73 67.86 21.07
C CYS A 327 17.42 67.72 20.27
N GLY A 328 16.63 66.71 20.66
CA GLY A 328 15.21 66.92 20.97
C GLY A 328 14.17 66.14 20.15
N LEU A 329 13.41 65.32 20.86
CA LEU A 329 12.04 64.85 20.58
C LEU A 329 11.80 63.78 19.48
N GLY A 330 11.71 62.54 19.96
CA GLY A 330 10.48 61.73 19.98
C GLY A 330 9.62 61.62 18.73
N HIS A 331 9.51 60.39 18.20
CA HIS A 331 8.19 59.80 17.96
C HIS A 331 8.29 58.27 17.91
N VAL A 332 7.55 57.64 18.80
CA VAL A 332 7.29 56.20 18.90
C VAL A 332 6.20 55.84 17.89
N LEU A 333 6.41 54.81 17.07
CA LEU A 333 5.31 54.08 16.44
C LEU A 333 5.47 52.58 16.72
N ARG A 334 4.44 52.05 17.40
CA ARG A 334 4.27 50.68 17.89
C ARG A 334 3.93 49.73 16.74
N TYR A 335 4.51 48.52 16.79
CA TYR A 335 3.96 47.32 16.13
C TYR A 335 2.92 46.65 17.06
N PRO A 336 1.75 46.20 16.57
CA PRO A 336 0.89 45.31 17.33
C PRO A 336 1.28 43.83 17.14
N GLN A 337 1.34 43.13 18.26
CA GLN A 337 1.65 41.72 18.44
C GLN A 337 0.49 40.81 18.02
N LEU A 338 0.85 39.71 17.34
CA LEU A 338 0.07 38.47 17.21
C LEU A 338 -0.01 37.78 18.58
N HIS A 339 -1.19 37.57 19.16
CA HIS A 339 -1.46 36.44 20.08
C HIS A 339 -2.93 36.34 20.48
N ARG A 340 -3.46 35.10 20.42
CA ARG A 340 -4.75 34.52 20.92
C ARG A 340 -5.64 34.02 19.78
N ALA A 341 -6.29 32.87 19.85
CA ALA A 341 -6.30 31.76 20.81
C ALA A 341 -7.07 30.60 20.13
N ILE A 342 -6.54 29.38 20.17
CA ILE A 342 -7.29 28.14 19.93
C ILE A 342 -7.06 27.30 21.17
N LEU A 343 -8.07 27.22 22.03
CA LEU A 343 -8.28 26.21 23.08
C LEU A 343 -9.65 26.52 23.69
N CYS A 344 -10.69 25.80 23.26
CA CYS A 344 -11.90 25.49 24.04
C CYS A 344 -12.93 24.71 23.20
N HIS A 345 -12.83 23.39 23.23
CA HIS A 345 -13.96 22.44 23.22
C HIS A 345 -13.40 21.19 23.90
N GLY A 346 -13.91 20.69 25.02
CA GLY A 346 -15.21 20.85 25.67
C GLY A 346 -15.59 19.46 26.15
N ALA A 347 -15.18 19.11 27.38
CA ALA A 347 -15.62 17.91 28.06
C ALA A 347 -17.06 18.12 28.58
N GLY A 348 -17.90 17.12 28.36
CA GLY A 348 -19.23 16.94 28.91
C GLY A 348 -19.53 15.45 28.93
#